data_AF-M7NT64-F1
#
_entry.id   AF-M7NT64-F1
#
_cell.length_a   1.000
_cell.length_b   1.000
_cell.length_c   1.000
_cell.angle_alpha   90.00
_cell.angle_beta   90.00
_cell.angle_gamma   90.00
#
_symmetry.space_group_name_H-M   'P 1'
#
loop_
_entity.id
_entity.type
_entity.pdbx_description
1 polymer ?
#
loop_
_entity_poly.entity_id
_entity_poly.type
_entity_poly.pdbx_seq_one_letter_code
_entity_poly.pdbx_strand_id
1 'polypeptide(L)'
;MKGYFCYPLCCILAFLFLAPGLGGCSKADEEIIELKVLRQNVVFRSQADINSFMAGHKDAKRIAIDGNLTIGMPLSGGESSDITSLQPLSKLKEVRRNLLLTMNGQLLSLQGLENLDRVKGSLRIEQNGLQQGLQLKALTRVDSLIIRQNPALTALAELGQLSRINTLLIAGNAQLENLQGLGGIDSLVHLSLLQNTRLQDLSGLIKLQHISGLLSISQNQALESLSGLGLLQQIGAFSITANPLLTDLCALTPAVADLLLRHPDASQAELDSLMHLQANGVDPYRWDQLLADCQE
;
A
#
# COMPACT_ATOMS: atom_id res chain seq x y z
N MET A 1 -6.41 3.19 46.53
CA MET A 1 -7.47 2.62 45.69
C MET A 1 -8.59 3.63 45.55
N LYS A 2 -8.77 4.19 44.35
CA LYS A 2 -10.04 4.67 43.77
C LYS A 2 -9.71 4.95 42.31
N GLY A 3 -10.06 4.00 41.44
CA GLY A 3 -9.86 4.10 40.00
C GLY A 3 -10.93 4.99 39.37
N TYR A 4 -10.55 5.72 38.34
CA TYR A 4 -11.48 6.33 37.41
C TYR A 4 -11.10 5.90 36.00
N PHE A 5 -11.92 5.01 35.46
CA PHE A 5 -12.00 4.68 34.05
C PHE A 5 -12.41 5.92 33.26
N CYS A 6 -11.73 6.20 32.15
CA CYS A 6 -12.21 7.13 31.13
C CYS A 6 -12.29 6.37 29.81
N TYR A 7 -13.51 6.06 29.36
CA TYR A 7 -13.78 5.56 28.00
C TYR A 7 -14.25 6.71 27.10
N PRO A 8 -14.06 6.60 25.77
CA PRO A 8 -14.13 7.71 24.84
C PRO A 8 -15.55 7.89 24.31
N LEU A 9 -16.33 8.78 24.94
CA LEU A 9 -17.61 9.24 24.42
C LEU A 9 -17.85 10.68 24.89
N CYS A 10 -17.20 11.64 24.24
CA CYS A 10 -17.60 13.05 24.34
C CYS A 10 -17.55 13.71 22.95
N CYS A 11 -18.30 13.11 22.02
CA CYS A 11 -18.90 13.83 20.91
C CYS A 11 -20.41 13.75 21.13
N ILE A 12 -21.10 14.89 21.13
CA ILE A 12 -22.48 15.15 20.67
C ILE A 12 -23.09 16.30 21.49
N LEU A 13 -23.57 17.33 20.76
CA LEU A 13 -24.46 18.44 21.18
C LEU A 13 -23.83 19.65 21.89
N ALA A 14 -23.25 20.55 21.09
CA ALA A 14 -23.29 21.98 21.38
C ALA A 14 -24.64 22.55 20.89
N PHE A 15 -25.67 22.50 21.73
CA PHE A 15 -26.85 23.38 21.64
C PHE A 15 -27.47 23.56 23.04
N LEU A 16 -27.72 24.83 23.39
CA LEU A 16 -28.57 25.33 24.49
C LEU A 16 -28.07 25.14 25.94
N PHE A 17 -27.41 26.15 26.50
CA PHE A 17 -27.95 27.08 27.52
C PHE A 17 -26.82 27.88 28.19
N LEU A 18 -27.13 29.15 28.49
CA LEU A 18 -26.32 30.10 29.27
C LEU A 18 -26.02 29.56 30.68
N ALA A 19 -24.74 29.45 31.04
CA ALA A 19 -24.28 29.53 32.42
C ALA A 19 -22.86 30.13 32.44
N PRO A 20 -22.62 31.27 33.13
CA PRO A 20 -21.28 31.79 33.32
C PRO A 20 -20.64 31.09 34.52
N GLY A 21 -19.50 30.46 34.29
CA GLY A 21 -18.61 30.00 35.36
C GLY A 21 -18.54 28.48 35.48
N LEU A 22 -17.59 27.90 34.74
CA LEU A 22 -16.77 26.76 35.16
C LEU A 22 -15.46 26.87 34.37
N GLY A 23 -14.40 27.23 35.08
CA GLY A 23 -13.06 27.35 34.51
C GLY A 23 -12.46 25.98 34.20
N GLY A 24 -11.72 25.94 33.10
CA GLY A 24 -10.68 24.93 32.88
C GLY A 24 -10.98 23.85 31.84
N CYS A 25 -11.27 24.23 30.58
CA CYS A 25 -10.79 23.41 29.47
C CYS A 25 -9.27 23.49 29.46
N SER A 26 -8.61 22.33 29.58
CA SER A 26 -7.16 22.24 29.44
C SER A 26 -6.75 22.64 28.02
N LYS A 27 -5.52 23.15 27.85
CA LYS A 27 -4.91 23.49 26.54
C LYS A 27 -4.96 22.38 25.47
N ALA A 28 -5.43 21.18 25.78
CA ALA A 28 -5.66 20.10 24.81
C ALA A 28 -6.90 20.33 23.93
N ASP A 29 -7.85 21.19 24.33
CA ASP A 29 -9.07 21.43 23.56
C ASP A 29 -8.92 22.54 22.50
N GLU A 30 -7.83 23.33 22.53
CA GLU A 30 -7.52 24.35 21.52
C GLU A 30 -6.88 23.78 20.24
N GLU A 31 -6.51 22.49 20.23
CA GLU A 31 -5.90 21.81 19.07
C GLU A 31 -6.94 21.29 18.05
N ILE A 32 -8.24 21.49 18.30
CA ILE A 32 -9.32 20.77 17.62
C ILE A 32 -9.78 21.38 16.27
N ILE A 33 -9.30 22.56 15.83
CA ILE A 33 -9.74 23.13 14.53
C ILE A 33 -8.58 23.70 13.67
N GLU A 34 -7.57 22.88 13.35
CA GLU A 34 -6.60 23.21 12.29
C GLU A 34 -6.76 22.38 11.00
N LEU A 35 -7.64 21.37 11.04
CA LEU A 35 -7.90 20.49 9.89
C LEU A 35 -9.12 20.99 9.11
N LYS A 36 -8.88 21.59 7.93
CA LYS A 36 -9.96 21.95 7.00
C LYS A 36 -10.43 20.71 6.26
N VAL A 37 -11.68 20.30 6.49
CA VAL A 37 -12.29 19.14 5.84
C VAL A 37 -13.13 19.58 4.64
N LEU A 38 -12.82 19.04 3.46
CA LEU A 38 -13.51 19.31 2.22
C LEU A 38 -14.41 18.13 1.84
N ARG A 39 -15.72 18.29 1.99
CA ARG A 39 -16.71 17.21 1.79
C ARG A 39 -17.13 17.07 0.33
N GLN A 40 -16.16 16.77 -0.51
CA GLN A 40 -16.35 16.62 -1.94
C GLN A 40 -15.26 15.74 -2.55
N ASN A 41 -15.52 15.23 -3.74
CA ASN A 41 -14.45 14.75 -4.59
C ASN A 41 -13.65 15.94 -5.13
N VAL A 42 -12.35 15.76 -5.29
CA VAL A 42 -11.43 16.75 -5.85
C VAL A 42 -10.69 16.12 -7.01
N VAL A 43 -10.58 16.87 -8.11
CA VAL A 43 -9.89 16.41 -9.32
C VAL A 43 -8.96 17.52 -9.77
N PHE A 44 -7.68 17.19 -9.94
CA PHE A 44 -6.67 18.04 -10.55
C PHE A 44 -6.27 17.41 -11.88
N ARG A 45 -6.53 18.08 -12.99
CA ARG A 45 -6.09 17.66 -14.34
C ARG A 45 -4.84 18.40 -14.77
N SER A 46 -4.55 19.54 -14.15
CA SER A 46 -3.39 20.37 -14.46
C SER A 46 -2.67 20.89 -13.22
N GLN A 47 -1.43 21.36 -13.41
CA GLN A 47 -0.69 22.07 -12.36
C GLN A 47 -1.43 23.34 -11.91
N ALA A 48 -2.12 24.00 -12.84
CA ALA A 48 -2.93 25.18 -12.55
C ALA A 48 -4.09 24.87 -11.59
N ASP A 49 -4.70 23.68 -11.70
CA ASP A 49 -5.77 23.25 -10.78
C ASP A 49 -5.25 23.11 -9.35
N ILE A 50 -4.10 22.44 -9.17
CA ILE A 50 -3.45 22.29 -7.87
C ILE A 50 -3.16 23.67 -7.25
N ASN A 51 -2.54 24.54 -8.04
CA ASN A 51 -2.13 25.87 -7.59
C ASN A 51 -3.34 26.72 -7.19
N SER A 52 -4.39 26.73 -8.03
CA SER A 52 -5.62 27.50 -7.79
C SER A 52 -6.38 26.98 -6.57
N PHE A 53 -6.49 25.65 -6.45
CA PHE A 53 -7.10 25.02 -5.29
C PHE A 53 -6.37 25.40 -4.00
N MET A 54 -5.04 25.28 -3.98
CA MET A 54 -4.25 25.59 -2.78
C MET A 54 -4.22 27.10 -2.48
N ALA A 55 -4.28 27.98 -3.48
CA ALA A 55 -4.45 29.42 -3.28
C ALA A 55 -5.78 29.74 -2.57
N GLY A 56 -6.87 29.06 -2.95
CA GLY A 56 -8.18 29.15 -2.27
C GLY A 56 -8.21 28.54 -0.86
N HIS A 57 -7.15 27.83 -0.47
CA HIS A 57 -7.01 27.18 0.83
C HIS A 57 -5.74 27.63 1.57
N LYS A 58 -5.20 28.82 1.25
CA LYS A 58 -3.95 29.34 1.80
C LYS A 58 -3.93 29.40 3.33
N ASP A 59 -5.06 29.71 3.96
CA ASP A 59 -5.19 29.88 5.41
C ASP A 59 -5.36 28.53 6.13
N ALA A 60 -5.64 27.44 5.40
CA ALA A 60 -5.68 26.11 5.99
C ALA A 60 -4.26 25.70 6.40
N LYS A 61 -4.10 25.20 7.62
CA LYS A 61 -2.84 24.61 8.08
C LYS A 61 -2.73 23.15 7.65
N ARG A 62 -3.84 22.42 7.71
CA ARG A 62 -3.96 21.03 7.29
C ARG A 62 -5.25 20.84 6.50
N ILE A 63 -5.23 19.97 5.49
CA ILE A 63 -6.39 19.68 4.65
C ILE A 63 -6.71 18.19 4.70
N ALA A 64 -7.99 17.87 4.84
CA ALA A 64 -8.54 16.55 4.61
C ALA A 64 -9.60 16.61 3.50
N ILE A 65 -9.57 15.63 2.60
CA ILE A 65 -10.59 15.46 1.55
C ILE A 65 -11.51 14.33 1.99
N ASP A 66 -12.76 14.67 2.30
CA ASP A 66 -13.82 13.72 2.60
C ASP A 66 -14.53 13.29 1.31
N GLY A 67 -13.75 12.64 0.45
CA GLY A 67 -14.10 12.27 -0.91
C GLY A 67 -12.91 11.59 -1.59
N ASN A 68 -13.04 11.30 -2.89
CA ASN A 68 -11.93 10.87 -3.73
C ASN A 68 -11.07 12.07 -4.12
N LEU A 69 -9.75 11.87 -4.20
CA LEU A 69 -8.82 12.80 -4.82
C LEU A 69 -8.23 12.15 -6.08
N THR A 70 -8.39 12.79 -7.23
CA THR A 70 -7.73 12.40 -8.48
C THR A 70 -6.72 13.46 -8.88
N ILE A 71 -5.50 13.05 -9.15
CA ILE A 71 -4.39 13.87 -9.63
C ILE A 71 -3.91 13.29 -10.96
N GLY A 72 -4.13 14.04 -12.03
CA GLY A 72 -3.79 13.69 -13.41
C GLY A 72 -4.99 13.22 -14.23
N MET A 73 -4.71 12.51 -15.32
CA MET A 73 -5.69 12.18 -16.36
C MET A 73 -6.27 10.76 -16.20
N PRO A 74 -7.46 10.46 -16.77
CA PRO A 74 -7.98 9.10 -16.79
C PRO A 74 -7.11 8.19 -17.65
N LEU A 75 -6.93 6.94 -17.23
CA LEU A 75 -6.13 5.93 -17.96
C LEU A 75 -6.66 5.65 -19.39
N SER A 76 -7.95 5.87 -19.64
CA SER A 76 -8.58 5.65 -20.95
C SER A 76 -8.40 6.81 -21.94
N GLY A 77 -7.86 7.95 -21.51
CA GLY A 77 -7.88 9.19 -22.30
C GLY A 77 -6.68 9.39 -23.24
N GLY A 78 -5.59 8.62 -23.06
CA GLY A 78 -4.36 8.75 -23.87
C GLY A 78 -3.53 10.02 -23.60
N GLU A 79 -4.10 11.03 -22.93
CA GLU A 79 -3.44 12.28 -22.57
C GLU A 79 -2.76 12.21 -21.19
N SER A 80 -1.58 12.81 -21.06
CA SER A 80 -0.92 13.06 -19.78
C SER A 80 -1.22 14.47 -19.28
N SER A 81 -1.30 14.66 -17.97
CA SER A 81 -1.35 16.00 -17.37
C SER A 81 -0.04 16.77 -17.56
N ASP A 82 -0.10 18.09 -17.35
CA ASP A 82 1.06 18.98 -17.21
C ASP A 82 1.55 19.10 -15.75
N ILE A 83 1.08 18.21 -14.86
CA ILE A 83 1.45 18.24 -13.44
C ILE A 83 2.89 17.80 -13.29
N THR A 84 3.71 18.70 -12.76
CA THR A 84 5.15 18.50 -12.55
C THR A 84 5.53 18.49 -11.08
N SER A 85 4.68 19.03 -10.21
CA SER A 85 4.98 19.14 -8.78
C SER A 85 3.72 19.04 -7.91
N LEU A 86 3.82 18.24 -6.84
CA LEU A 86 2.79 18.16 -5.79
C LEU A 86 3.14 19.02 -4.58
N GLN A 87 4.23 19.79 -4.60
CA GLN A 87 4.66 20.66 -3.50
C GLN A 87 3.55 21.53 -2.88
N PRO A 88 2.64 22.13 -3.68
CA PRO A 88 1.55 22.91 -3.11
C PRO A 88 0.64 22.09 -2.17
N LEU A 89 0.58 20.77 -2.35
CA LEU A 89 -0.22 19.85 -1.55
C LEU A 89 0.43 19.44 -0.21
N SER A 90 1.56 20.04 0.19
CA SER A 90 2.27 19.73 1.45
C SER A 90 1.42 19.81 2.73
N LYS A 91 0.26 20.46 2.67
CA LYS A 91 -0.73 20.56 3.76
C LYS A 91 -1.76 19.42 3.76
N LEU A 92 -1.80 18.58 2.73
CA LEU A 92 -2.72 17.46 2.63
C LEU A 92 -2.34 16.40 3.68
N LYS A 93 -3.31 16.04 4.52
CA LYS A 93 -3.13 15.11 5.63
C LYS A 93 -3.94 13.83 5.48
N GLU A 94 -5.14 13.92 4.91
CA GLU A 94 -6.04 12.76 4.81
C GLU A 94 -6.84 12.80 3.51
N VAL A 95 -6.99 11.62 2.88
CA VAL A 95 -8.01 11.34 1.87
C VAL A 95 -8.90 10.23 2.39
N ARG A 96 -10.18 10.51 2.63
CA ARG A 96 -11.09 9.56 3.29
C ARG A 96 -11.69 8.51 2.36
N ARG A 97 -11.45 8.62 1.05
CA ARG A 97 -11.76 7.59 0.07
C ARG A 97 -10.50 7.23 -0.70
N ASN A 98 -10.54 7.26 -2.02
CA ASN A 98 -9.42 6.86 -2.86
C ASN A 98 -8.57 8.05 -3.27
N LEU A 99 -7.26 7.85 -3.36
CA LEU A 99 -6.30 8.76 -3.98
C LEU A 99 -5.76 8.12 -5.25
N LEU A 100 -6.05 8.73 -6.40
CA LEU A 100 -5.59 8.30 -7.71
C LEU A 100 -4.55 9.30 -8.21
N LEU A 101 -3.32 8.87 -8.43
CA LEU A 101 -2.27 9.59 -9.13
C LEU A 101 -2.01 8.87 -10.46
N THR A 102 -2.66 9.34 -11.52
CA THR A 102 -2.69 8.65 -12.81
C THR A 102 -2.29 9.56 -13.96
N MET A 103 -1.52 9.06 -14.92
CA MET A 103 -1.19 9.79 -16.16
C MET A 103 -0.53 11.16 -15.90
N ASN A 104 0.50 11.21 -15.04
CA ASN A 104 1.35 12.38 -14.82
C ASN A 104 2.78 12.09 -15.31
N GLY A 105 2.98 12.07 -16.63
CA GLY A 105 4.24 11.67 -17.26
C GLY A 105 5.43 12.58 -16.93
N GLN A 106 5.18 13.83 -16.52
CA GLN A 106 6.22 14.79 -16.12
C GLN A 106 6.41 14.89 -14.60
N LEU A 107 5.61 14.16 -13.81
CA LEU A 107 5.73 14.16 -12.35
C LEU A 107 6.83 13.18 -11.92
N LEU A 108 7.98 13.73 -11.52
CA LEU A 108 9.20 12.95 -11.23
C LEU A 108 9.29 12.42 -9.79
N SER A 109 8.52 12.98 -8.87
CA SER A 109 8.45 12.55 -7.47
C SER A 109 7.09 12.89 -6.85
N LEU A 110 6.77 12.28 -5.71
CA LEU A 110 5.57 12.61 -4.92
C LEU A 110 5.83 13.67 -3.85
N GLN A 111 6.93 14.42 -4.00
CA GLN A 111 7.31 15.48 -3.07
C GLN A 111 6.18 16.52 -2.97
N GLY A 112 5.78 16.85 -1.74
CA GLY A 112 4.53 17.54 -1.41
C GLY A 112 3.44 16.62 -0.81
N LEU A 113 3.60 15.29 -0.82
CA LEU A 113 2.69 14.35 -0.14
C LEU A 113 3.30 13.69 1.11
N GLU A 114 4.46 14.13 1.57
CA GLU A 114 5.21 13.53 2.68
C GLU A 114 4.46 13.64 4.02
N ASN A 115 3.49 14.54 4.07
CA ASN A 115 2.65 14.81 5.22
C ASN A 115 1.33 14.01 5.22
N LEU A 116 1.02 13.29 4.14
CA LEU A 116 -0.18 12.48 4.00
C LEU A 116 -0.11 11.29 4.96
N ASP A 117 -0.97 11.31 5.98
CA ASP A 117 -1.01 10.29 7.04
C ASP A 117 -1.90 9.11 6.64
N ARG A 118 -2.99 9.39 5.94
CA ARG A 118 -4.03 8.38 5.70
C ARG A 118 -4.71 8.53 4.35
N VAL A 119 -4.83 7.40 3.67
CA VAL A 119 -5.79 7.17 2.59
C VAL A 119 -6.70 6.04 3.05
N LYS A 120 -7.96 6.32 3.38
CA LYS A 120 -8.82 5.25 3.96
C LYS A 120 -9.17 4.16 2.95
N GLY A 121 -9.25 4.50 1.67
CA GLY A 121 -9.48 3.54 0.58
C GLY A 121 -8.18 3.17 -0.12
N SER A 122 -8.24 3.15 -1.45
CA SER A 122 -7.11 2.79 -2.30
C SER A 122 -6.22 4.00 -2.63
N LEU A 123 -4.91 3.81 -2.51
CA LEU A 123 -3.89 4.66 -3.13
C LEU A 123 -3.44 3.98 -4.43
N ARG A 124 -3.76 4.59 -5.56
CA ARG A 124 -3.35 4.12 -6.90
C ARG A 124 -2.35 5.10 -7.50
N ILE A 125 -1.15 4.62 -7.81
CA ILE A 125 -0.07 5.36 -8.45
C ILE A 125 0.23 4.66 -9.77
N GLU A 126 -0.25 5.21 -10.87
CA GLU A 126 -0.23 4.53 -12.16
C GLU A 126 0.17 5.44 -13.34
N GLN A 127 1.07 4.98 -14.21
CA GLN A 127 1.49 5.74 -15.40
C GLN A 127 1.98 7.17 -15.08
N ASN A 128 2.93 7.29 -14.15
CA ASN A 128 3.60 8.55 -13.82
C ASN A 128 5.09 8.50 -14.18
N GLY A 129 5.72 9.67 -14.29
CA GLY A 129 7.14 9.86 -14.59
C GLY A 129 8.08 9.68 -13.40
N LEU A 130 7.67 8.96 -12.34
CA LEU A 130 8.41 8.90 -11.07
C LEU A 130 9.80 8.27 -11.27
N GLN A 131 10.85 8.97 -10.82
CA GLN A 131 12.26 8.52 -10.91
C GLN A 131 12.89 8.25 -9.53
N GLN A 132 12.18 8.61 -8.46
CA GLN A 132 12.60 8.49 -7.08
C GLN A 132 11.60 7.65 -6.28
N GLY A 133 11.98 7.25 -5.07
CA GLY A 133 11.06 6.63 -4.12
C GLY A 133 9.81 7.47 -3.84
N LEU A 134 8.76 6.82 -3.31
CA LEU A 134 7.45 7.42 -3.09
C LEU A 134 7.47 8.50 -1.99
N GLN A 135 8.41 8.44 -1.04
CA GLN A 135 8.62 9.47 -0.01
C GLN A 135 7.38 9.74 0.88
N LEU A 136 6.52 8.73 1.05
CA LEU A 136 5.27 8.82 1.82
C LEU A 136 5.50 8.47 3.31
N LYS A 137 6.52 9.09 3.92
CA LYS A 137 7.02 8.74 5.27
C LYS A 137 6.00 8.86 6.40
N ALA A 138 4.97 9.70 6.24
CA ALA A 138 3.90 9.85 7.23
C ALA A 138 2.74 8.87 7.03
N LEU A 139 2.67 8.14 5.92
CA LEU A 139 1.52 7.32 5.58
C LEU A 139 1.47 6.09 6.50
N THR A 140 0.53 6.09 7.45
CA THR A 140 0.35 5.00 8.41
C THR A 140 -0.77 4.04 8.02
N ARG A 141 -1.69 4.48 7.15
CA ARG A 141 -2.88 3.70 6.80
C ARG A 141 -3.29 3.87 5.35
N VAL A 142 -3.36 2.74 4.65
CA VAL A 142 -3.97 2.56 3.33
C VAL A 142 -4.68 1.22 3.29
N ASP A 143 -5.86 1.17 2.67
CA ASP A 143 -6.58 -0.10 2.51
C ASP A 143 -5.99 -0.93 1.36
N SER A 144 -5.75 -0.29 0.20
CA SER A 144 -5.16 -0.94 -0.97
C SER A 144 -4.11 -0.05 -1.61
N LEU A 145 -2.88 -0.54 -1.74
CA LEU A 145 -1.77 0.14 -2.42
C LEU A 145 -1.55 -0.50 -3.79
N ILE A 146 -1.75 0.29 -4.85
CA ILE A 146 -1.63 -0.14 -6.24
C ILE A 146 -0.58 0.74 -6.91
N ILE A 147 0.56 0.14 -7.31
CA ILE A 147 1.67 0.83 -7.97
C ILE A 147 1.90 0.14 -9.30
N ARG A 148 1.45 0.77 -10.40
CA ARG A 148 1.46 0.12 -11.71
C ARG A 148 2.05 0.99 -12.80
N GLN A 149 2.83 0.41 -13.72
CA GLN A 149 3.29 1.10 -14.93
C GLN A 149 3.97 2.45 -14.65
N ASN A 150 4.83 2.53 -13.64
CA ASN A 150 5.73 3.68 -13.44
C ASN A 150 7.13 3.25 -13.91
N PRO A 151 7.43 3.35 -15.22
CA PRO A 151 8.56 2.65 -15.82
C PRO A 151 9.92 3.15 -15.34
N ALA A 152 10.02 4.37 -14.79
CA ALA A 152 11.26 4.93 -14.27
C ALA A 152 11.41 4.78 -12.74
N LEU A 153 10.43 4.17 -12.06
CA LEU A 153 10.45 4.01 -10.61
C LEU A 153 11.47 2.95 -10.21
N THR A 154 12.50 3.35 -9.47
CA THR A 154 13.62 2.48 -9.06
C THR A 154 13.50 1.96 -7.62
N ALA A 155 12.70 2.62 -6.78
CA ALA A 155 12.53 2.27 -5.37
C ALA A 155 11.12 2.60 -4.88
N LEU A 156 10.65 1.90 -3.85
CA LEU A 156 9.43 2.27 -3.13
C LEU A 156 9.72 3.28 -2.03
N ALA A 157 10.68 2.96 -1.14
CA ALA A 157 11.27 3.75 -0.06
C ALA A 157 10.33 4.65 0.79
N GLU A 158 10.57 4.66 2.10
CA GLU A 158 9.82 5.51 3.05
C GLU A 158 8.32 5.16 3.19
N LEU A 159 7.96 3.88 3.06
CA LEU A 159 6.63 3.34 3.40
C LEU A 159 6.61 2.57 4.74
N GLY A 160 7.69 2.67 5.54
CA GLY A 160 7.93 1.78 6.69
C GLY A 160 6.96 1.94 7.86
N GLN A 161 6.05 2.92 7.81
CA GLN A 161 4.99 3.10 8.80
C GLN A 161 3.73 2.28 8.50
N LEU A 162 3.61 1.72 7.29
CA LEU A 162 2.52 0.83 6.92
C LEU A 162 2.72 -0.55 7.57
N SER A 163 1.75 -1.00 8.36
CA SER A 163 1.79 -2.33 9.01
C SER A 163 0.77 -3.32 8.46
N ARG A 164 -0.43 -2.84 8.11
CA ARG A 164 -1.51 -3.67 7.58
C ARG A 164 -2.13 -3.01 6.37
N ILE A 165 -2.20 -3.77 5.28
CA ILE A 165 -2.82 -3.36 4.02
C ILE A 165 -3.67 -4.54 3.56
N ASN A 166 -4.86 -4.31 3.00
CA ASN A 166 -5.63 -5.41 2.44
C ASN A 166 -5.00 -5.89 1.14
N THR A 167 -4.82 -4.99 0.17
CA THR A 167 -4.24 -5.35 -1.14
C THR A 167 -2.98 -4.58 -1.43
N LEU A 168 -1.91 -5.29 -1.77
CA LEU A 168 -0.70 -4.73 -2.35
C LEU A 168 -0.52 -5.26 -3.78
N LEU A 169 -0.58 -4.37 -4.76
CA LEU A 169 -0.31 -4.68 -6.17
C LEU A 169 0.84 -3.81 -6.66
N ILE A 170 1.92 -4.46 -7.10
CA ILE A 170 3.07 -3.81 -7.74
C ILE A 170 3.24 -4.46 -9.10
N ALA A 171 2.97 -3.71 -10.17
CA ALA A 171 2.96 -4.28 -11.51
C ALA A 171 3.59 -3.41 -12.60
N GLY A 172 4.41 -3.99 -13.48
CA GLY A 172 4.93 -3.28 -14.65
C GLY A 172 5.82 -2.08 -14.31
N ASN A 173 6.49 -2.09 -13.17
CA ASN A 173 7.50 -1.07 -12.82
C ASN A 173 8.88 -1.61 -13.24
N ALA A 174 9.22 -1.43 -14.52
CA ALA A 174 10.33 -2.13 -15.19
C ALA A 174 11.73 -1.85 -14.59
N GLN A 175 11.89 -0.76 -13.84
CA GLN A 175 13.16 -0.38 -13.21
C GLN A 175 13.19 -0.65 -11.70
N LEU A 176 12.12 -1.20 -11.12
CA LEU A 176 12.07 -1.50 -9.70
C LEU A 176 12.87 -2.77 -9.41
N GLU A 177 13.93 -2.65 -8.62
CA GLU A 177 14.87 -3.75 -8.35
C GLU A 177 14.56 -4.50 -7.05
N ASN A 178 13.95 -3.81 -6.07
CA ASN A 178 13.64 -4.37 -4.76
C ASN A 178 12.39 -3.74 -4.14
N LEU A 179 11.92 -4.33 -3.04
CA LEU A 179 10.75 -3.87 -2.28
C LEU A 179 11.09 -3.04 -1.03
N GLN A 180 12.32 -2.52 -0.93
CA GLN A 180 12.74 -1.77 0.25
C GLN A 180 11.82 -0.59 0.55
N GLY A 181 11.51 -0.43 1.83
CA GLY A 181 10.50 0.52 2.32
C GLY A 181 9.20 -0.14 2.79
N LEU A 182 8.93 -1.41 2.44
CA LEU A 182 7.74 -2.15 2.90
C LEU A 182 7.92 -2.91 4.23
N GLY A 183 9.06 -2.76 4.90
CA GLY A 183 9.44 -3.58 6.06
C GLY A 183 8.61 -3.38 7.34
N GLY A 184 7.57 -2.55 7.29
CA GLY A 184 6.57 -2.43 8.35
C GLY A 184 5.43 -3.44 8.21
N ILE A 185 5.18 -3.97 7.00
CA ILE A 185 4.00 -4.77 6.69
C ILE A 185 4.14 -6.16 7.30
N ASP A 186 3.22 -6.51 8.20
CA ASP A 186 3.16 -7.83 8.84
C ASP A 186 2.04 -8.73 8.28
N SER A 187 1.02 -8.13 7.68
CA SER A 187 -0.17 -8.84 7.21
C SER A 187 -0.76 -8.20 5.95
N LEU A 188 -1.15 -9.07 5.00
CA LEU A 188 -1.88 -8.72 3.78
C LEU A 188 -3.09 -9.63 3.60
N VAL A 189 -4.09 -9.19 2.83
CA VAL A 189 -5.09 -10.11 2.25
C VAL A 189 -4.57 -10.61 0.91
N HIS A 190 -4.13 -9.71 0.02
CA HIS A 190 -3.61 -10.05 -1.29
C HIS A 190 -2.27 -9.35 -1.57
N LEU A 191 -1.32 -10.12 -2.11
CA LEU A 191 -0.05 -9.62 -2.63
C LEU A 191 0.05 -10.01 -4.10
N SER A 192 0.29 -9.04 -4.98
CA SER A 192 0.52 -9.27 -6.41
C SER A 192 1.77 -8.54 -6.89
N LEU A 193 2.76 -9.30 -7.35
CA LEU A 193 4.01 -8.83 -7.92
C LEU A 193 4.08 -9.31 -9.37
N LEU A 194 3.76 -8.43 -10.32
CA LEU A 194 3.56 -8.81 -11.72
C LEU A 194 4.44 -8.00 -12.65
N GLN A 195 5.15 -8.63 -13.58
CA GLN A 195 5.84 -7.90 -14.66
C GLN A 195 6.85 -6.83 -14.19
N ASN A 196 7.45 -6.97 -13.01
CA ASN A 196 8.55 -6.10 -12.58
C ASN A 196 9.86 -6.76 -13.03
N THR A 197 10.24 -6.52 -14.27
CA THR A 197 11.27 -7.32 -14.96
C THR A 197 12.66 -7.27 -14.33
N ARG A 198 12.98 -6.22 -13.57
CA ARG A 198 14.23 -6.06 -12.81
C ARG A 198 14.12 -6.40 -11.32
N LEU A 199 12.95 -6.79 -10.83
CA LEU A 199 12.76 -7.13 -9.42
C LEU A 199 13.54 -8.40 -9.09
N GLN A 200 14.53 -8.27 -8.22
CA GLN A 200 15.42 -9.35 -7.77
C GLN A 200 15.23 -9.67 -6.29
N ASP A 201 14.81 -8.70 -5.49
CA ASP A 201 14.89 -8.77 -4.03
C ASP A 201 13.55 -8.43 -3.34
N LEU A 202 13.03 -9.39 -2.57
CA LEU A 202 11.80 -9.23 -1.77
C LEU A 202 12.08 -8.95 -0.28
N SER A 203 13.33 -8.69 0.12
CA SER A 203 13.76 -8.44 1.50
C SER A 203 13.02 -7.27 2.17
N GLY A 204 12.43 -6.37 1.39
CA GLY A 204 11.50 -5.36 1.89
C GLY A 204 10.25 -5.92 2.59
N LEU A 205 9.92 -7.20 2.42
CA LEU A 205 8.79 -7.90 3.05
C LEU A 205 9.20 -8.73 4.27
N ILE A 206 10.40 -8.50 4.85
CA ILE A 206 10.99 -9.34 5.91
C ILE A 206 10.10 -9.58 7.14
N LYS A 207 9.09 -8.74 7.40
CA LYS A 207 8.15 -8.90 8.53
C LYS A 207 6.83 -9.55 8.16
N LEU A 208 6.58 -9.82 6.88
CA LEU A 208 5.31 -10.35 6.41
C LEU A 208 5.11 -11.77 6.94
N GLN A 209 4.07 -11.95 7.76
CA GLN A 209 3.74 -13.22 8.41
C GLN A 209 2.45 -13.84 7.88
N HIS A 210 1.52 -13.03 7.38
CA HIS A 210 0.21 -13.50 6.96
C HIS A 210 -0.21 -12.93 5.59
N ILE A 211 -0.61 -13.82 4.68
CA ILE A 211 -1.38 -13.48 3.48
C ILE A 211 -2.68 -14.29 3.53
N SER A 212 -3.77 -13.69 4.00
CA SER A 212 -5.01 -14.47 4.21
C SER A 212 -5.70 -14.90 2.90
N GLY A 213 -5.38 -14.24 1.79
CA GLY A 213 -5.89 -14.53 0.45
C GLY A 213 -4.79 -15.03 -0.47
N LEU A 214 -4.58 -14.33 -1.58
CA LEU A 214 -3.73 -14.78 -2.69
C LEU A 214 -2.36 -14.08 -2.68
N LEU A 215 -1.29 -14.87 -2.75
CA LEU A 215 0.02 -14.44 -3.23
C LEU A 215 0.13 -14.72 -4.73
N SER A 216 0.32 -13.69 -5.55
CA SER A 216 0.58 -13.84 -6.97
C SER A 216 1.94 -13.25 -7.32
N ILE A 217 2.86 -14.07 -7.84
CA ILE A 217 4.17 -13.64 -8.31
C ILE A 217 4.33 -14.13 -9.73
N SER A 218 4.30 -13.22 -10.70
CA SER A 218 4.36 -13.62 -12.10
C SER A 218 5.16 -12.69 -12.98
N GLN A 219 5.86 -13.24 -13.96
CA GLN A 219 6.58 -12.49 -14.99
C GLN A 219 7.66 -11.53 -14.42
N ASN A 220 8.24 -11.84 -13.26
CA ASN A 220 9.40 -11.11 -12.72
C ASN A 220 10.68 -11.81 -13.20
N GLN A 221 11.17 -11.37 -14.35
CA GLN A 221 12.23 -12.08 -15.11
C GLN A 221 13.56 -12.20 -14.36
N ALA A 222 13.87 -11.23 -13.48
CA ALA A 222 15.10 -11.20 -12.70
C ALA A 222 14.96 -11.81 -11.29
N LEU A 223 13.77 -12.31 -10.90
CA LEU A 223 13.54 -12.80 -9.54
C LEU A 223 14.16 -14.20 -9.37
N GLU A 224 15.21 -14.29 -8.56
CA GLU A 224 15.97 -15.53 -8.34
C GLU A 224 15.51 -16.32 -7.11
N SER A 225 15.00 -15.63 -6.08
CA SER A 225 14.55 -16.26 -4.85
C SER A 225 13.34 -15.53 -4.25
N LEU A 226 12.68 -16.21 -3.31
CA LEU A 226 11.63 -15.62 -2.47
C LEU A 226 12.18 -15.10 -1.13
N SER A 227 13.49 -14.82 -1.06
CA SER A 227 14.13 -14.26 0.13
C SER A 227 13.44 -12.96 0.55
N GLY A 228 13.04 -12.88 1.82
CA GLY A 228 12.14 -11.86 2.34
C GLY A 228 10.76 -12.38 2.74
N LEU A 229 10.33 -13.53 2.20
CA LEU A 229 9.09 -14.21 2.62
C LEU A 229 9.30 -15.30 3.68
N GLY A 230 10.53 -15.50 4.19
CA GLY A 230 10.85 -16.59 5.11
C GLY A 230 10.15 -16.56 6.48
N LEU A 231 9.53 -15.43 6.86
CA LEU A 231 8.69 -15.34 8.05
C LEU A 231 7.20 -15.60 7.77
N LEU A 232 6.80 -15.80 6.50
CA LEU A 232 5.42 -16.04 6.13
C LEU A 232 4.95 -17.36 6.74
N GLN A 233 4.06 -17.27 7.72
CA GLN A 233 3.51 -18.42 8.46
C GLN A 233 2.19 -18.89 7.89
N GLN A 234 1.44 -18.01 7.24
CA GLN A 234 0.09 -18.31 6.79
C GLN A 234 -0.16 -17.76 5.40
N ILE A 235 -0.68 -18.61 4.53
CA ILE A 235 -1.16 -18.24 3.21
C ILE A 235 -2.52 -18.85 2.90
N GLY A 236 -3.40 -18.12 2.22
CA GLY A 236 -4.67 -18.66 1.72
C GLY A 236 -4.49 -19.47 0.44
N ALA A 237 -3.81 -18.88 -0.54
CA ALA A 237 -3.48 -19.49 -1.82
C ALA A 237 -2.24 -18.80 -2.42
N PHE A 238 -1.53 -19.48 -3.33
CA PHE A 238 -0.52 -18.82 -4.16
C PHE A 238 -0.55 -19.24 -5.62
N SER A 239 -0.09 -18.33 -6.47
CA SER A 239 0.17 -18.55 -7.88
C SER A 239 1.52 -17.95 -8.25
N ILE A 240 2.49 -18.81 -8.58
CA ILE A 240 3.85 -18.41 -8.95
C ILE A 240 4.14 -18.93 -10.35
N THR A 241 4.19 -18.06 -11.34
CA THR A 241 4.27 -18.46 -12.75
C THR A 241 5.21 -17.57 -13.55
N ALA A 242 5.89 -18.14 -14.55
CA ALA A 242 6.69 -17.36 -15.50
C ALA A 242 7.78 -16.47 -14.83
N ASN A 243 8.41 -16.97 -13.76
CA ASN A 243 9.62 -16.38 -13.15
C ASN A 243 10.80 -17.32 -13.48
N PRO A 244 11.47 -17.17 -14.63
CA PRO A 244 12.37 -18.19 -15.17
C PRO A 244 13.65 -18.40 -14.36
N LEU A 245 14.07 -17.43 -13.55
CA LEU A 245 15.24 -17.55 -12.68
C LEU A 245 14.91 -18.04 -11.28
N LEU A 246 13.61 -18.14 -10.94
CA LEU A 246 13.19 -18.59 -9.63
C LEU A 246 13.27 -20.12 -9.55
N THR A 247 14.23 -20.61 -8.77
CA THR A 247 14.47 -22.05 -8.58
C THR A 247 14.26 -22.51 -7.14
N ASP A 248 14.31 -21.59 -6.17
CA ASP A 248 14.17 -21.88 -4.74
C ASP A 248 12.86 -21.31 -4.18
N LEU A 249 12.07 -22.18 -3.55
CA LEU A 249 10.78 -21.86 -2.90
C LEU A 249 10.80 -22.09 -1.39
N CYS A 250 11.93 -22.42 -0.78
CA CYS A 250 12.02 -22.81 0.63
C CYS A 250 11.59 -21.70 1.61
N ALA A 251 11.56 -20.45 1.16
CA ALA A 251 10.98 -19.37 1.94
C ALA A 251 9.46 -19.55 2.22
N LEU A 252 8.74 -20.37 1.44
CA LEU A 252 7.30 -20.62 1.61
C LEU A 252 6.99 -21.84 2.49
N THR A 253 7.98 -22.65 2.84
CA THR A 253 7.82 -23.90 3.60
C THR A 253 6.93 -23.75 4.85
N PRO A 254 7.08 -22.71 5.71
CA PRO A 254 6.22 -22.57 6.87
C PRO A 254 4.74 -22.35 6.51
N ALA A 255 4.48 -21.49 5.51
CA ALA A 255 3.13 -21.19 5.04
C ALA A 255 2.47 -22.39 4.33
N VAL A 256 3.25 -23.17 3.57
CA VAL A 256 2.76 -24.40 2.93
C VAL A 256 2.40 -25.45 3.98
N ALA A 257 3.24 -25.66 4.99
CA ALA A 257 2.97 -26.59 6.08
C ALA A 257 1.67 -26.22 6.84
N ASP A 258 1.49 -24.94 7.17
CA ASP A 258 0.27 -24.42 7.78
C ASP A 258 -0.97 -24.62 6.88
N LEU A 259 -0.84 -24.40 5.56
CA LEU A 259 -1.94 -24.62 4.62
C LEU A 259 -2.35 -26.10 4.57
N LEU A 260 -1.39 -27.03 4.49
CA LEU A 260 -1.66 -28.47 4.49
C LEU A 260 -2.31 -28.91 5.81
N LEU A 261 -1.86 -28.38 6.96
CA LEU A 261 -2.46 -28.66 8.27
C LEU A 261 -3.93 -28.18 8.37
N ARG A 262 -4.28 -27.07 7.70
CA ARG A 262 -5.68 -26.60 7.63
C ARG A 262 -6.56 -27.40 6.68
N HIS A 263 -5.96 -28.17 5.77
CA HIS A 263 -6.64 -28.93 4.73
C HIS A 263 -6.24 -30.42 4.74
N PRO A 264 -6.38 -31.15 5.87
CA PRO A 264 -5.85 -32.51 6.03
C PRO A 264 -6.51 -33.54 5.10
N ASP A 265 -7.74 -33.29 4.65
CA ASP A 265 -8.52 -34.18 3.79
C ASP A 265 -8.58 -33.69 2.32
N ALA A 266 -7.84 -32.64 1.96
CA ALA A 266 -7.88 -32.10 0.62
C ALA A 266 -7.24 -33.08 -0.39
N SER A 267 -7.96 -33.30 -1.49
CA SER A 267 -7.43 -34.00 -2.65
C SER A 267 -6.31 -33.19 -3.32
N GLN A 268 -5.46 -33.87 -4.10
CA GLN A 268 -4.43 -33.18 -4.88
C GLN A 268 -5.01 -32.08 -5.77
N ALA A 269 -6.17 -32.31 -6.39
CA ALA A 269 -6.83 -31.32 -7.25
C ALA A 269 -7.28 -30.05 -6.48
N GLU A 270 -7.70 -30.21 -5.22
CA GLU A 270 -8.03 -29.08 -4.35
C GLU A 270 -6.78 -28.31 -3.95
N LEU A 271 -5.70 -29.02 -3.61
CA LEU A 271 -4.40 -28.40 -3.31
C LEU A 271 -3.83 -27.66 -4.53
N ASP A 272 -3.91 -28.24 -5.72
CA ASP A 272 -3.47 -27.60 -6.98
C ASP A 272 -4.30 -26.35 -7.33
N SER A 273 -5.56 -26.30 -6.87
CA SER A 273 -6.41 -25.11 -7.02
C SER A 273 -6.02 -23.97 -6.07
N LEU A 274 -5.39 -24.29 -4.94
CA LEU A 274 -4.89 -23.32 -3.96
C LEU A 274 -3.43 -22.94 -4.21
N MET A 275 -2.63 -23.87 -4.72
CA MET A 275 -1.20 -23.73 -4.91
C MET A 275 -0.87 -24.00 -6.37
N HIS A 276 -0.69 -22.93 -7.14
CA HIS A 276 -0.37 -23.02 -8.55
C HIS A 276 1.07 -22.59 -8.81
N LEU A 277 1.86 -23.48 -9.42
CA LEU A 277 3.27 -23.23 -9.70
C LEU A 277 3.62 -23.61 -11.13
N GLN A 278 4.27 -22.67 -11.82
CA GLN A 278 4.93 -22.88 -13.10
C GLN A 278 6.31 -22.22 -13.03
N ALA A 279 7.19 -22.82 -12.22
CA ALA A 279 8.59 -22.44 -12.05
C ALA A 279 9.52 -23.48 -12.70
N ASN A 280 10.71 -23.05 -13.12
CA ASN A 280 11.65 -23.93 -13.79
C ASN A 280 12.21 -24.96 -12.81
N GLY A 281 12.02 -26.25 -13.11
CA GLY A 281 12.65 -27.34 -12.37
C GLY A 281 11.99 -27.72 -11.04
N VAL A 282 10.89 -27.05 -10.64
CA VAL A 282 10.10 -27.46 -9.47
C VAL A 282 8.91 -28.26 -9.96
N ASP A 283 8.81 -29.52 -9.55
CA ASP A 283 7.64 -30.36 -9.82
C ASP A 283 6.45 -29.85 -8.99
N PRO A 284 5.40 -29.28 -9.61
CA PRO A 284 4.31 -28.63 -8.90
C PRO A 284 3.38 -29.62 -8.18
N TYR A 285 3.57 -30.95 -8.33
CA TYR A 285 2.59 -31.94 -7.92
C TYR A 285 2.89 -32.65 -6.58
N ARG A 286 3.91 -32.24 -5.83
CA ARG A 286 4.23 -32.84 -4.52
C ARG A 286 4.67 -31.79 -3.50
N TRP A 287 3.71 -31.12 -2.85
CA TRP A 287 3.99 -30.14 -1.79
C TRP A 287 4.74 -30.73 -0.59
N ASP A 288 4.53 -32.01 -0.30
CA ASP A 288 5.33 -32.74 0.70
C ASP A 288 6.80 -32.86 0.28
N GLN A 289 7.09 -32.95 -1.03
CA GLN A 289 8.46 -32.99 -1.54
C GLN A 289 9.14 -31.63 -1.34
N LEU A 290 8.42 -30.52 -1.58
CA LEU A 290 8.94 -29.18 -1.26
C LEU A 290 9.33 -29.08 0.23
N LEU A 291 8.49 -29.60 1.13
CA LEU A 291 8.82 -29.60 2.57
C LEU A 291 10.07 -30.44 2.88
N ALA A 292 10.26 -31.57 2.20
CA ALA A 292 11.42 -32.43 2.36
C ALA A 292 12.71 -31.82 1.79
N ASP A 293 12.64 -31.27 0.58
CA ASP A 293 13.78 -30.67 -0.13
C ASP A 293 14.35 -29.46 0.62
N CYS A 294 13.51 -28.77 1.41
CA CYS A 294 13.89 -27.59 2.18
C CYS A 294 14.31 -27.89 3.63
N GLN A 295 14.40 -29.17 4.02
CA GLN A 295 14.85 -29.60 5.36
C GLN A 295 16.34 -30.00 5.42
N GLU A 296 17.05 -30.03 4.28
CA GLU A 296 18.50 -30.24 4.19
C GLU A 296 19.29 -28.92 4.24
#